data_AF-A0A7H2BK76-F1
#
_entry.id   AF-A0A7H2BK76-F1
#
_cell.length_a   1.000
_cell.length_b   1.000
_cell.length_c   1.000
_cell.angle_alpha   90.00
_cell.angle_beta   90.00
_cell.angle_gamma   90.00
#
_symmetry.space_group_name_H-M   'P 1'
#
loop_
_entity.id
_entity.type
_entity.pdbx_description
1 polymer ?
#
loop_
_entity_poly.entity_id
_entity_poly.type
_entity_poly.pdbx_seq_one_letter_code
_entity_poly.pdbx_strand_id
1 'polypeptide(L)' 'MAKSRTVARSASTGRFVTKSYAKRAPAKTTVERVGGTTKNSRSVNRSARTGKFITQKAASANPATSITQKI' A
#
# COMPACT_ATOMS: atom_id res chain seq x y z
N MET A 1 -19.59 5.50 -13.57
CA MET A 1 -18.23 4.91 -13.49
C MET A 1 -17.61 5.28 -12.16
N ALA A 2 -17.15 4.30 -11.36
CA ALA A 2 -16.47 4.59 -10.09
C ALA A 2 -15.13 5.30 -10.36
N LYS A 3 -14.99 6.53 -9.87
CA LYS A 3 -13.81 7.38 -10.11
C LYS A 3 -12.59 6.81 -9.39
N SER A 4 -11.54 6.47 -10.14
CA SER A 4 -10.25 6.09 -9.55
C SER A 4 -9.50 7.34 -9.08
N ARG A 5 -8.85 7.27 -7.92
CA ARG A 5 -8.04 8.34 -7.35
C ARG A 5 -6.71 7.80 -6.85
N THR A 6 -5.66 8.61 -6.93
CA THR A 6 -4.34 8.26 -6.41
C THR A 6 -4.20 8.72 -4.97
N VAL A 7 -3.91 7.80 -4.06
CA VAL A 7 -3.72 8.04 -2.63
C VAL A 7 -2.36 7.52 -2.18
N ALA A 8 -1.84 8.06 -1.09
CA ALA A 8 -0.69 7.48 -0.43
C ALA A 8 -1.14 6.76 0.84
N ARG A 9 -0.53 5.60 1.14
CA ARG A 9 -0.85 4.78 2.31
C ARG A 9 0.42 4.45 3.08
N SER A 10 0.35 4.52 4.41
CA SER A 10 1.41 4.09 5.32
C SER A 10 1.50 2.57 5.36
N ALA A 11 2.72 2.04 5.28
CA ALA A 11 2.97 0.61 5.37
C ALA A 11 2.73 0.04 6.77
N SER A 12 3.24 0.75 7.79
CA SER A 12 3.10 0.32 9.18
C SER A 12 1.66 0.31 9.70
N THR A 13 0.84 1.28 9.29
CA THR A 13 -0.50 1.48 9.88
C THR A 13 -1.64 1.20 8.91
N GLY A 14 -1.36 1.06 7.61
CA GLY A 14 -2.38 0.95 6.57
C GLY A 14 -3.24 2.22 6.39
N ARG A 15 -2.96 3.31 7.11
CA ARG A 15 -3.72 4.57 7.03
C ARG A 15 -3.35 5.36 5.79
N PHE A 16 -4.32 6.08 5.22
CA PHE A 16 -4.03 7.05 4.18
C PHE A 16 -3.23 8.22 4.75
N VAL A 17 -2.22 8.65 4.01
CA VAL A 17 -1.30 9.72 4.37
C VAL A 17 -1.24 10.75 3.24
N THR A 18 -0.75 11.94 3.54
CA THR A 18 -0.57 12.99 2.55
C THR A 18 0.55 12.64 1.57
N LYS A 19 0.48 13.21 0.36
CA LYS A 19 1.58 13.09 -0.62
C LYS A 19 2.90 13.65 -0.10
N SER A 20 2.86 14.71 0.72
CA SER A 20 4.06 15.28 1.32
C SER A 20 4.73 14.30 2.30
N TYR A 21 3.95 13.57 3.10
CA TYR A 21 4.47 12.52 3.97
C TYR A 21 5.07 11.37 3.15
N ALA A 22 4.40 10.97 2.07
CA ALA A 22 4.93 9.93 1.19
C ALA A 22 6.27 10.29 0.53
N LYS A 23 6.46 11.57 0.19
CA LYS A 23 7.74 12.10 -0.30
C LYS A 23 8.84 12.11 0.77
N ARG A 24 8.48 12.39 2.03
CA ARG A 24 9.42 12.39 3.17
C ARG A 24 9.82 10.98 3.61
N ALA A 25 8.94 10.00 3.45
CA ALA A 25 9.15 8.63 3.90
C ALA A 25 8.81 7.59 2.81
N PRO A 26 9.44 7.66 1.62
CA PRO A 26 9.10 6.79 0.48
C PRO A 26 9.28 5.30 0.80
N ALA A 27 10.24 4.95 1.68
CA ALA A 27 10.47 3.59 2.14
C ALA A 27 9.37 3.02 3.06
N LYS A 28 8.47 3.87 3.58
CA LYS A 28 7.42 3.52 4.56
C LYS A 28 6.01 3.80 4.04
N THR A 29 5.88 4.23 2.79
CA THR A 29 4.61 4.59 2.19
C THR A 29 4.53 4.08 0.77
N THR A 30 3.34 3.75 0.30
CA THR A 30 3.09 3.50 -1.12
C THR A 30 2.13 4.51 -1.69
N VAL A 31 2.26 4.73 -2.99
CA VAL A 31 1.28 5.46 -3.79
C VAL A 31 0.48 4.43 -4.57
N GLU A 32 -0.83 4.40 -4.33
CA GLU A 32 -1.75 3.43 -4.91
C GLU A 32 -2.94 4.15 -5.56
N ARG A 33 -3.53 3.50 -6.57
CA ARG A 33 -4.74 3.97 -7.20
C ARG A 33 -5.91 3.19 -6.60
N VAL A 34 -6.78 3.90 -5.89
CA VAL A 34 -7.97 3.33 -5.23
C VAL A 34 -9.23 3.81 -5.92
N GLY A 35 -10.26 2.99 -5.93
CA GLY A 35 -11.50 3.23 -6.66
C GLY A 35 -11.39 2.82 -8.14
N GLY A 36 -12.51 2.40 -8.69
CA GLY A 36 -12.61 1.71 -9.99
C GLY A 36 -13.46 0.46 -9.87
N THR A 37 -13.64 -0.27 -10.98
CA THR A 37 -14.41 -1.53 -11.08
C THR A 37 -13.70 -2.75 -10.48
N THR A 38 -12.54 -2.58 -9.87
CA THR A 38 -11.78 -3.67 -9.24
C THR A 38 -12.52 -4.17 -8.01
N LYS A 39 -12.81 -5.47 -7.98
CA LYS A 39 -13.64 -6.12 -6.95
C LYS A 39 -13.00 -6.15 -5.57
N ASN A 40 -11.73 -5.72 -5.42
CA ASN A 40 -10.97 -5.66 -4.15
C ASN A 40 -11.12 -6.96 -3.32
N SER A 41 -11.19 -8.10 -4.00
CA SER A 41 -11.51 -9.39 -3.38
C SER A 41 -10.27 -10.13 -2.90
N ARG A 42 -9.09 -9.80 -3.45
CA ARG A 42 -7.85 -10.52 -3.15
C ARG A 42 -6.91 -9.67 -2.31
N SER A 43 -6.58 -10.16 -1.12
CA SER A 43 -5.53 -9.59 -0.28
C SER A 43 -4.15 -10.01 -0.82
N VAL A 44 -3.28 -9.02 -1.04
CA VAL A 44 -1.89 -9.23 -1.44
C VAL A 44 -0.97 -8.39 -0.55
N ASN A 45 0.22 -8.93 -0.26
CA ASN A 45 1.23 -8.22 0.52
C ASN A 45 2.31 -7.67 -0.42
N ARG A 46 2.75 -6.43 -0.19
CA ARG A 46 3.73 -5.74 -1.02
C ARG A 46 4.72 -4.97 -0.16
N SER A 47 5.99 -4.98 -0.53
CA SER A 47 7.01 -4.15 0.13
C SER A 47 6.83 -2.68 -0.26
N ALA A 48 6.80 -1.79 0.73
CA ALA A 48 6.77 -0.34 0.50
C ALA A 48 8.07 0.20 -0.10
N ARG A 49 9.20 -0.47 0.19
CA ARG A 49 10.52 -0.09 -0.32
C ARG A 49 10.72 -0.41 -1.79
N THR A 50 10.39 -1.64 -2.18
CA THR A 50 10.72 -2.16 -3.53
C THR A 50 9.50 -2.25 -4.43
N GLY A 51 8.29 -2.17 -3.88
CA GLY A 51 7.07 -2.44 -4.61
C GLY A 51 6.89 -3.91 -5.01
N LYS A 52 7.76 -4.83 -4.59
CA LYS A 52 7.62 -6.26 -4.92
C LYS A 52 6.52 -6.88 -4.08
N PHE A 53 5.78 -7.83 -4.65
CA PHE A 53 4.90 -8.70 -3.87
C PHE A 53 5.76 -9.56 -2.95
N ILE A 54 5.29 -9.71 -1.72
CA ILE A 54 5.97 -10.46 -0.67
C ILE A 54 4.99 -11.46 -0.06
N THR A 55 5.52 -12.49 0.60
CA THR A 55 4.69 -13.45 1.32
C THR A 55 4.12 -12.83 2.60
N GLN A 56 3.08 -13.45 3.14
CA GLN A 56 2.53 -13.04 4.44
C GLN A 56 3.58 -13.16 5.55
N LYS A 57 4.42 -14.20 5.53
CA LYS A 57 5.53 -14.35 6.48
C LYS A 57 6.51 -13.17 6.42
N ALA A 58 6.88 -12.73 5.22
CA ALA A 58 7.74 -11.56 5.03
C ALA A 58 7.06 -10.25 5.49
N ALA A 59 5.76 -10.13 5.26
CA ALA A 59 4.97 -9.00 5.73
C ALA A 59 4.91 -8.93 7.27
N SER A 60 4.70 -10.07 7.93
CA SER A 60 4.71 -10.18 9.39
C SER A 60 6.09 -9.97 10.00
N ALA A 61 7.16 -10.37 9.31
CA ALA A 61 8.53 -10.13 9.76
C ALA A 61 8.93 -8.64 9.67
N ASN A 62 8.35 -7.89 8.72
CA ASN A 62 8.66 -6.48 8.49
C ASN A 62 7.40 -5.62 8.34
N PRO A 63 6.54 -5.53 9.38
CA PRO A 63 5.25 -4.85 9.27
C PRO A 63 5.40 -3.35 8.98
N ALA A 64 6.49 -2.74 9.44
CA ALA A 64 6.74 -1.31 9.24
C ALA A 64 7.00 -0.90 7.78
N THR A 65 7.38 -1.86 6.93
CA THR A 65 7.74 -1.63 5.51
C THR A 65 6.95 -2.52 4.55
N SER A 66 5.89 -3.15 5.03
CA SER A 66 5.05 -4.08 4.29
C SER A 66 3.62 -3.59 4.29
N ILE A 67 2.90 -3.77 3.19
CA ILE A 67 1.52 -3.33 3.03
C ILE A 67 0.67 -4.51 2.62
N THR A 68 -0.44 -4.70 3.31
CA THR A 68 -1.53 -5.54 2.85
C THR A 68 -2.55 -4.66 2.14
N GLN A 69 -2.77 -4.95 0.86
CA GLN A 69 -3.74 -4.24 0.02
C GLN A 69 -4.72 -5.24 -0.58
N LYS A 70 -5.90 -4.74 -0.92
CA LYS A 70 -6.88 -5.50 -1.68
C LYS A 70 -6.83 -5.06 -3.14
N ILE A 71 -6.71 -6.01 -4.04
CA ILE A 71 -6.80 -5.81 -5.50
C ILE A 71 -8.03 -6.52 -6.06
#